data_AF-A0AA43L7X9-F1
#
_entry.id   AF-A0AA43L7X9-F1
#
_cell.length_a   1.000
_cell.length_b   1.000
_cell.length_c   1.000
_cell.angle_alpha   90.00
_cell.angle_beta   90.00
_cell.angle_gamma   90.00
#
_symmetry.space_group_name_H-M   'P 1'
#
loop_
_entity.id
_entity.type
_entity.pdbx_description
1 polymer ?
#
loop_
_entity_poly.entity_id
_entity_poly.type
_entity_poly.pdbx_seq_one_letter_code
_entity_poly.pdbx_strand_id
1 'polypeptide(L)'
;MEYPTLQFPNPSLDWNKWFNKPVDEHCQWLFQVVEEMMEFFIIDLLKLPDVKPILIDLGIMPEFILPFIPEERMICFYTSDAEIEKHSNKSMIKFSNEIKNACTKLGIKTIERTPNMSVEEQFRLVCEHFKM
;
A
#
# COMPACT_ATOMS: atom_id res chain seq x y z
N MET A 1 17.97 -1.47 32.82
CA MET A 1 17.88 -1.30 31.36
C MET A 1 16.55 -0.58 31.12
N GLU A 2 16.57 0.72 30.87
CA GLU A 2 15.36 1.47 30.49
C GLU A 2 15.12 1.22 29.01
N TYR A 3 13.91 0.79 28.65
CA TYR A 3 13.48 0.61 27.27
C TYR A 3 12.73 1.87 26.84
N PRO A 4 13.39 2.88 26.24
CA PRO A 4 12.81 4.22 26.04
C PRO A 4 11.67 4.21 25.01
N THR A 5 11.58 3.14 24.21
CA THR A 5 10.56 2.92 23.18
C THR A 5 9.38 2.07 23.63
N LEU A 6 9.45 1.42 24.80
CA LEU A 6 8.26 0.82 25.42
C LEU A 6 7.45 1.95 26.04
N GLN A 7 6.57 2.54 25.24
CA GLN A 7 5.55 3.43 25.78
C GLN A 7 4.76 2.65 26.83
N PHE A 8 4.78 3.12 28.07
CA PHE A 8 3.90 2.56 29.09
C PHE A 8 2.46 2.66 28.57
N PRO A 9 1.67 1.59 28.69
CA PRO A 9 0.28 1.61 28.24
C PRO A 9 -0.41 2.84 28.81
N ASN A 10 -1.05 3.64 27.96
CA ASN A 10 -1.78 4.84 28.35
C ASN A 10 -2.65 4.54 29.59
N PRO A 11 -2.36 5.13 30.77
CA PRO A 11 -3.03 4.77 32.02
C PRO A 11 -4.49 5.25 32.06
N SER A 12 -4.88 6.15 31.14
CA SER A 12 -6.26 6.61 30.98
C SER A 12 -7.09 5.74 30.04
N LEU A 13 -6.48 4.78 29.33
CA LEU A 13 -7.19 3.87 28.44
C LEU A 13 -7.77 2.71 29.25
N ASP A 14 -9.06 2.45 29.09
CA ASP A 14 -9.69 1.23 29.61
C ASP A 14 -9.26 0.03 28.76
N TRP A 15 -8.18 -0.64 29.19
CA TRP A 15 -7.62 -1.80 28.52
C TRP A 15 -8.58 -2.99 28.46
N ASN A 16 -9.46 -3.14 29.46
CA ASN A 16 -10.45 -4.21 29.44
C ASN A 16 -11.47 -3.95 28.33
N LYS A 17 -11.98 -2.72 28.20
CA LYS A 17 -12.85 -2.34 27.10
C LYS A 17 -12.14 -2.44 25.75
N TRP A 18 -10.86 -2.07 25.69
CA TRP A 18 -10.07 -2.12 24.45
C TRP A 18 -9.96 -3.54 23.88
N PHE A 19 -9.54 -4.51 24.70
CA PHE A 19 -9.35 -5.88 24.25
C PHE A 19 -10.65 -6.69 24.12
N ASN A 20 -11.72 -6.26 24.78
CA ASN A 20 -13.03 -6.92 24.72
C ASN A 20 -14.08 -6.15 23.90
N LYS A 21 -13.64 -5.22 23.04
CA LYS A 21 -14.54 -4.48 22.15
C LYS A 21 -15.31 -5.46 21.24
N PRO A 22 -16.63 -5.29 21.02
CA PRO A 22 -17.39 -6.12 20.08
C PRO A 22 -16.73 -6.13 18.70
N VAL A 23 -16.76 -7.29 18.03
CA VAL A 23 -16.07 -7.49 16.74
C VAL A 23 -16.51 -6.46 15.69
N ASP A 24 -17.80 -6.16 15.61
CA ASP A 24 -18.34 -5.18 14.66
C ASP A 24 -17.83 -3.76 14.95
N GLU A 25 -17.77 -3.38 16.23
CA GLU A 25 -17.25 -2.06 16.63
C GLU A 25 -15.74 -1.97 16.38
N HIS A 26 -14.99 -3.06 16.60
CA HIS A 26 -13.57 -3.11 16.27
C HIS A 26 -13.33 -3.03 14.76
N CYS A 27 -14.15 -3.73 13.97
CA CYS A 27 -14.10 -3.70 12.52
C CYS A 27 -14.42 -2.30 11.96
N GLN A 28 -15.47 -1.65 12.46
CA GLN A 28 -15.79 -0.27 12.11
C GLN A 28 -14.66 0.69 12.45
N TRP A 29 -14.06 0.54 13.63
CA TRP A 29 -12.90 1.35 14.02
C TRP A 29 -11.71 1.14 13.09
N LEU A 30 -11.41 -0.11 12.68
CA LEU A 30 -10.36 -0.39 11.71
C LEU A 30 -10.64 0.27 10.35
N PHE A 31 -11.90 0.27 9.89
CA PHE A 31 -12.26 0.97 8.66
C PHE A 31 -12.03 2.49 8.77
N GLN A 32 -12.46 3.11 9.86
CA GLN A 32 -12.23 4.54 10.10
C GLN A 32 -10.73 4.89 10.11
N VAL A 33 -9.91 4.06 10.77
CA VAL A 33 -8.45 4.25 10.78
C VAL A 33 -7.88 4.16 9.36
N VAL A 34 -8.31 3.18 8.56
CA VAL A 34 -7.85 3.03 7.17
C VAL A 34 -8.29 4.21 6.31
N GLU A 35 -9.53 4.70 6.48
CA GLU A 35 -10.04 5.89 5.79
C GLU A 35 -9.21 7.12 6.12
N GLU A 36 -8.95 7.40 7.40
CA GLU A 36 -8.10 8.52 7.83
C GLU A 36 -6.67 8.39 7.28
N MET A 37 -6.07 7.19 7.33
CA MET A 37 -4.75 6.95 6.75
C MET A 37 -4.73 7.20 5.25
N MET A 38 -5.78 6.81 4.52
CA MET A 38 -5.92 7.06 3.09
C MET A 38 -5.98 8.56 2.77
N GLU A 39 -6.67 9.36 3.59
CA GLU A 39 -6.69 10.82 3.43
C GLU A 39 -5.28 11.43 3.54
N PHE A 40 -4.49 10.99 4.53
CA PHE A 40 -3.10 11.44 4.66
C PHE A 40 -2.24 11.04 3.45
N PHE A 41 -2.39 9.81 2.95
CA PHE A 41 -1.66 9.37 1.75
C PHE A 41 -2.02 10.21 0.52
N ILE A 42 -3.31 10.51 0.30
CA ILE A 42 -3.75 11.36 -0.81
C ILE A 42 -3.16 12.77 -0.68
N ILE A 43 -3.18 13.34 0.52
CA ILE A 43 -2.58 14.67 0.77
C ILE A 43 -1.09 14.67 0.42
N ASP A 44 -0.35 13.61 0.78
CA ASP A 44 1.07 13.51 0.45
C ASP A 44 1.32 13.31 -1.04
N LEU A 45 0.47 12.56 -1.75
CA LEU A 45 0.52 12.43 -3.21
C LEU A 45 0.27 13.78 -3.90
N LEU A 46 -0.71 14.56 -3.44
CA LEU A 46 -1.03 15.89 -3.99
C LEU A 46 0.09 16.92 -3.79
N LYS A 47 0.97 16.73 -2.81
CA LYS A 47 2.15 17.59 -2.61
C LYS A 47 3.27 17.31 -3.63
N LEU A 48 3.22 16.19 -4.35
CA LEU A 48 4.25 15.83 -5.32
C LEU A 48 4.09 16.66 -6.61
N PRO A 49 5.18 17.24 -7.16
CA PRO A 49 5.13 17.95 -8.42
C PRO A 49 4.59 17.09 -9.57
N ASP A 50 3.83 17.70 -10.48
CA ASP A 50 3.14 16.98 -11.55
C ASP A 50 4.03 16.23 -12.54
N VAL A 51 5.31 16.57 -12.56
CA VAL A 51 6.33 15.95 -13.42
C VAL A 51 6.96 14.69 -12.82
N LYS A 52 6.68 14.39 -11.54
CA LYS A 52 7.30 13.24 -10.88
C LYS A 52 6.46 11.96 -11.07
N PRO A 53 7.10 10.85 -11.49
CA PRO A 53 6.55 9.51 -11.38
C PRO A 53 6.05 9.19 -9.97
N ILE A 54 4.96 8.43 -9.90
CA ILE A 54 4.44 7.87 -8.65
C ILE A 54 4.56 6.36 -8.74
N LEU A 55 5.38 5.82 -7.83
CA LEU A 55 5.59 4.38 -7.69
C LEU A 55 4.63 3.87 -6.63
N ILE A 56 3.68 3.05 -7.06
CA ILE A 56 2.70 2.40 -6.20
C ILE A 56 3.30 1.05 -5.83
N ASP A 57 3.89 1.03 -4.64
CA ASP A 57 4.51 -0.17 -4.08
C ASP A 57 3.75 -0.68 -2.85
N LEU A 58 2.43 -0.49 -2.82
CA LEU A 58 1.62 -0.72 -1.62
C LEU A 58 0.20 -1.15 -1.93
N GLY A 59 -0.40 -1.78 -0.91
CA GLY A 59 -1.73 -2.35 -0.82
C GLY A 59 -2.89 -1.35 -0.92
N ILE A 60 -2.85 -0.44 -1.89
CA ILE A 60 -3.90 0.53 -2.14
C ILE A 60 -4.49 0.21 -3.51
N MET A 61 -5.82 0.22 -3.58
CA MET A 61 -6.52 0.05 -4.85
C MET A 61 -6.31 1.29 -5.73
N PRO A 62 -5.87 1.12 -6.99
CA PRO A 62 -5.59 2.24 -7.90
C PRO A 62 -6.81 3.16 -8.08
N GLU A 63 -8.03 2.64 -7.99
CA GLU A 63 -9.27 3.39 -8.07
C GLU A 63 -9.38 4.52 -7.03
N PHE A 64 -8.73 4.38 -5.87
CA PHE A 64 -8.71 5.44 -4.85
C PHE A 64 -7.69 6.53 -5.14
N ILE A 65 -6.71 6.27 -6.00
CA ILE A 65 -5.64 7.21 -6.35
C ILE A 65 -5.98 7.98 -7.64
N LEU A 66 -6.62 7.32 -8.61
CA LEU A 66 -6.96 7.88 -9.92
C LEU A 66 -7.72 9.22 -9.92
N PRO A 67 -8.62 9.52 -8.95
CA PRO A 67 -9.26 10.83 -8.90
C PRO A 67 -8.29 12.00 -8.69
N PHE A 68 -7.09 11.72 -8.19
CA PHE A 68 -6.10 12.72 -7.79
C PHE A 68 -4.85 12.71 -8.67
N ILE A 69 -4.47 11.53 -9.16
CA ILE A 69 -3.25 11.31 -9.93
C ILE A 69 -3.62 10.56 -11.22
N PRO A 70 -3.22 11.06 -12.40
CA PRO A 70 -3.56 10.40 -13.65
C PRO A 70 -2.71 9.14 -13.87
N GLU A 71 -3.29 8.15 -14.57
CA GLU A 71 -2.71 6.82 -14.73
C GLU A 71 -1.32 6.82 -15.40
N GLU A 72 -1.06 7.76 -16.31
CA GLU A 72 0.22 7.88 -17.02
C GLU A 72 1.38 8.26 -16.09
N ARG A 73 1.09 8.71 -14.87
CA ARG A 73 2.09 9.02 -13.84
C ARG A 73 2.36 7.84 -12.90
N MET A 74 1.62 6.73 -13.04
CA MET A 74 1.60 5.64 -12.09
C MET A 74 2.33 4.42 -12.64
N ILE A 75 3.21 3.84 -11.82
CA ILE A 75 3.71 2.47 -12.00
C ILE A 75 3.37 1.66 -10.76
N CYS A 76 2.72 0.51 -10.94
CA CYS A 76 2.46 -0.43 -9.86
C CYS A 76 3.53 -1.52 -9.82
N PHE A 77 4.22 -1.66 -8.70
CA PHE A 77 5.03 -2.85 -8.43
C PHE A 77 4.16 -3.94 -7.82
N TYR A 78 4.37 -5.19 -8.25
CA TYR A 78 3.75 -6.35 -7.62
C TYR A 78 4.78 -7.44 -7.38
N THR A 79 4.60 -8.23 -6.33
CA THR A 79 5.43 -9.40 -6.06
C THR A 79 4.98 -10.55 -6.95
N SER A 80 5.92 -11.32 -7.50
CA SER A 80 5.60 -12.45 -8.38
C SER A 80 4.60 -13.43 -7.74
N ASP A 81 3.76 -14.03 -8.59
CA ASP A 81 2.70 -14.95 -8.14
C ASP A 81 3.31 -16.14 -7.35
N ALA A 82 4.47 -16.63 -7.78
CA ALA A 82 5.19 -17.71 -7.10
C ALA A 82 5.67 -17.31 -5.68
N GLU A 83 6.18 -16.09 -5.51
CA GLU A 83 6.68 -15.64 -4.21
C GLU A 83 5.53 -15.32 -3.26
N ILE A 84 4.45 -14.73 -3.75
CA ILE A 84 3.28 -14.44 -2.90
C ILE A 84 2.59 -15.72 -2.45
N GLU A 85 2.47 -16.73 -3.31
CA GLU A 85 1.90 -18.04 -2.95
C GLU A 85 2.74 -18.77 -1.89
N LYS A 86 4.06 -18.65 -1.99
CA LYS A 86 5.01 -19.31 -1.08
C LYS A 86 5.08 -18.66 0.31
N HIS A 87 4.97 -17.32 0.37
CA HIS A 87 5.28 -16.56 1.59
C HIS A 87 4.06 -15.88 2.23
N SER A 88 2.87 -15.93 1.62
CA SER A 88 1.69 -15.21 2.11
C SER A 88 0.51 -16.12 2.43
N ASN A 89 -0.44 -15.58 3.19
CA ASN A 89 -1.71 -16.26 3.45
C ASN A 89 -2.71 -16.02 2.30
N LYS A 90 -3.79 -16.82 2.26
CA LYS A 90 -4.83 -16.75 1.21
C LYS A 90 -5.43 -15.35 1.04
N SER A 91 -5.65 -14.62 2.13
CA SER A 91 -6.23 -13.27 2.09
C SER A 91 -5.29 -12.28 1.41
N MET A 92 -3.99 -12.35 1.71
CA MET A 92 -2.96 -11.51 1.09
C MET A 92 -2.78 -11.84 -0.39
N ILE A 93 -2.79 -13.12 -0.76
CA ILE A 93 -2.73 -13.55 -2.17
C ILE A 93 -3.92 -12.96 -2.94
N LYS A 94 -5.13 -13.13 -2.40
CA LYS A 94 -6.35 -12.58 -3.00
C LYS A 94 -6.26 -11.06 -3.18
N PHE A 95 -5.87 -10.36 -2.12
CA PHE A 95 -5.77 -8.90 -2.12
C PHE A 95 -4.76 -8.37 -3.13
N SER A 96 -3.56 -8.96 -3.18
CA SER A 96 -2.54 -8.59 -4.16
C SER A 96 -2.99 -8.83 -5.59
N ASN A 97 -3.69 -9.94 -5.85
CA ASN A 97 -4.25 -10.24 -7.16
C ASN A 97 -5.35 -9.23 -7.56
N GLU A 98 -6.18 -8.80 -6.61
CA GLU A 98 -7.18 -7.76 -6.85
C GLU A 98 -6.53 -6.44 -7.30
N ILE A 99 -5.46 -5.99 -6.63
CA ILE A 99 -4.70 -4.79 -7.01
C ILE A 99 -4.08 -4.95 -8.40
N LYS A 100 -3.37 -6.06 -8.65
CA LYS A 100 -2.72 -6.34 -9.94
C LYS A 100 -3.74 -6.32 -11.09
N ASN A 101 -4.90 -6.92 -10.87
CA ASN A 101 -5.98 -6.96 -11.86
C ASN A 101 -6.61 -5.58 -12.08
N ALA A 102 -6.81 -4.81 -11.01
CA ALA A 102 -7.30 -3.43 -11.08
C ALA A 102 -6.35 -2.56 -11.91
N CYS A 103 -5.05 -2.57 -11.59
CA CYS A 103 -4.03 -1.83 -12.35
C CYS A 103 -4.04 -2.22 -13.83
N THR A 104 -4.07 -3.52 -14.13
CA THR A 104 -4.10 -4.03 -15.52
C THR A 104 -5.36 -3.55 -16.26
N LYS A 105 -6.52 -3.63 -15.62
CA LYS A 105 -7.81 -3.20 -16.20
C LYS A 105 -7.84 -1.70 -16.47
N LEU A 106 -7.18 -0.91 -15.63
CA LEU A 106 -7.08 0.54 -15.72
C LEU A 106 -5.91 1.00 -16.61
N GLY A 107 -5.21 0.09 -17.30
CA GLY A 107 -4.09 0.47 -18.18
C GLY A 107 -2.85 0.99 -17.44
N ILE A 108 -2.81 0.91 -16.11
CA ILE A 108 -1.67 1.33 -15.30
C ILE A 108 -0.50 0.37 -15.55
N LYS A 109 0.69 0.92 -15.79
CA LYS A 109 1.89 0.12 -16.01
C LYS A 109 2.21 -0.69 -14.76
N THR A 110 2.38 -2.00 -14.92
CA THR A 110 2.80 -2.91 -13.84
C THR A 110 4.24 -3.39 -14.06
N ILE A 111 5.00 -3.51 -12.96
CA ILE A 111 6.33 -4.13 -12.93
C ILE A 111 6.32 -5.26 -11.90
N GLU A 112 6.68 -6.46 -12.35
CA GLU A 112 6.86 -7.61 -11.46
C GLU A 112 8.19 -7.54 -10.74
N ARG A 113 8.18 -7.70 -9.41
CA ARG A 113 9.39 -7.89 -8.61
C ARG A 113 9.63 -9.38 -8.42
N THR A 114 10.82 -9.79 -8.84
CA THR A 114 11.35 -11.12 -8.54
C THR A 114 12.48 -11.01 -7.52
N PRO A 115 12.78 -12.07 -6.75
CA PRO A 115 13.86 -12.05 -5.77
C PRO A 115 15.24 -11.72 -6.35
N ASN A 116 15.43 -11.95 -7.66
CA ASN A 116 16.69 -11.73 -8.36
C ASN A 116 16.76 -10.35 -9.06
N MET A 117 15.70 -9.56 -9.00
CA MET A 117 15.67 -8.24 -9.63
C MET A 117 16.35 -7.21 -8.73
N SER A 118 17.47 -6.66 -9.20
CA SER A 118 18.19 -5.62 -8.46
C SER A 118 17.43 -4.30 -8.42
N VAL A 119 17.81 -3.41 -7.50
CA VAL A 119 17.21 -2.07 -7.39
C VAL A 119 17.52 -1.25 -8.64
N GLU A 120 18.72 -1.39 -9.21
CA GLU A 120 19.13 -0.72 -10.44
C GLU A 120 18.26 -1.15 -11.63
N GLU A 121 17.91 -2.43 -11.71
CA GLU A 121 17.03 -2.94 -12.75
C GLU A 121 15.59 -2.43 -12.57
N GLN A 122 15.08 -2.38 -11.34
CA GLN A 122 13.78 -1.75 -11.05
C GLN A 122 13.76 -0.29 -11.49
N PHE A 123 14.82 0.46 -11.14
CA PHE A 123 14.96 1.87 -11.53
C PHE A 123 15.05 2.03 -13.05
N ARG A 124 15.80 1.17 -13.74
CA ARG A 124 15.92 1.17 -15.21
C ARG A 124 14.55 1.01 -15.87
N LEU A 125 13.73 0.07 -15.40
CA LEU A 125 12.38 -0.18 -15.93
C LEU A 125 11.44 1.00 -15.71
N VAL A 126 11.55 1.67 -14.56
CA VAL A 126 10.81 2.91 -14.27
C VAL A 126 11.22 4.01 -15.24
N CYS A 127 12.53 4.27 -15.39
CA CYS A 127 13.02 5.30 -16.31
C CYS A 127 12.64 5.03 -17.77
N GLU A 128 12.69 3.77 -18.20
CA GLU A 128 12.30 3.35 -19.55
C GLU A 128 10.83 3.69 -19.84
N HIS A 129 9.94 3.48 -18.86
CA HIS A 129 8.52 3.82 -19.01
C HIS A 129 8.30 5.33 -19.12
N PHE A 130 8.96 6.13 -18.27
CA PHE A 130 8.80 7.59 -18.24
C PHE A 130 9.71 8.34 -19.23
N LYS A 131 10.57 7.64 -19.97
CA LYS A 131 11.56 8.21 -20.90
C LYS A 131 12.49 9.22 -20.22
N MET A 132 12.96 8.87 -19.03
CA MET A 132 13.88 9.66 -18.19
C MET A 132 15.34 9.25 -18.35
#